data_AF-A0A814UU64-F1
#
_entry.id   AF-A0A814UU64-F1
#
_cell.length_a   1.000
_cell.length_b   1.000
_cell.length_c   1.000
_cell.angle_alpha   90.00
_cell.angle_beta   90.00
_cell.angle_gamma   90.00
#
_symmetry.space_group_name_H-M   'P 1'
#
loop_
_entity.id
_entity.type
_entity.pdbx_description
1 polymer ?
#
loop_
_entity_poly.entity_id
_entity_poly.type
_entity_poly.pdbx_seq_one_letter_code
_entity_poly.pdbx_strand_id
1 'polypeptide(L)'
;MWNSLLHEGDTSEQDFYKLFYINTPIAGEFEWPFPFVDMFFYEQDKSSLWSLQTPDIKIRKRHIFPLILRPLGQLWLPAPKRPKRMFQFDPFDECRSHFWNHRNESEQEEVTVKCDLLKDIYPFVEQTKNETNSVEDLKINNTIIHTVILE
;
A
#
# COMPACT_ATOMS: atom_id res chain seq x y z
N MET A 1 21.90 -11.66 11.91
CA MET A 1 22.95 -11.25 10.96
C MET A 1 22.25 -10.92 9.66
N TRP A 2 21.96 -9.63 9.42
CA TRP A 2 21.24 -9.16 8.24
C TRP A 2 22.27 -8.83 7.16
N ASN A 3 22.53 -9.76 6.24
CA ASN A 3 23.28 -9.46 5.03
C ASN A 3 22.27 -9.19 3.91
N SER A 4 21.66 -8.00 3.91
CA SER A 4 20.95 -7.48 2.74
C SER A 4 21.98 -6.89 1.79
N LEU A 5 22.27 -7.59 0.69
CA LEU A 5 22.97 -6.99 -0.44
C LEU A 5 21.91 -6.35 -1.32
N LEU A 6 21.89 -5.02 -1.34
CA LEU A 6 21.15 -4.23 -2.33
C LEU A 6 21.76 -4.55 -3.69
N HIS A 7 20.95 -5.08 -4.62
CA HIS A 7 21.40 -5.23 -6.00
C HIS A 7 20.90 -4.02 -6.79
N GLU A 8 21.85 -3.19 -7.22
CA GLU A 8 21.63 -2.01 -8.05
C GLU A 8 21.55 -2.46 -9.52
N GLY A 9 20.38 -2.28 -10.15
CA GLY A 9 20.23 -2.39 -11.60
C GLY A 9 20.59 -1.05 -12.25
N ASP A 10 21.44 -1.10 -13.28
CA ASP A 10 22.13 0.04 -13.91
C ASP A 10 21.27 0.78 -14.97
N THR A 11 21.50 2.10 -15.03
CA THR A 11 21.17 3.12 -16.06
C THR A 11 19.91 4.01 -15.93
N SER A 12 20.18 5.33 -15.81
CA SER A 12 19.30 6.53 -15.78
C SER A 12 18.27 6.63 -14.65
N GLU A 13 18.43 7.66 -13.80
CA GLU A 13 17.54 8.08 -12.69
C GLU A 13 16.67 6.97 -12.09
N GLN A 14 17.30 6.13 -11.26
CA GLN A 14 16.59 5.04 -10.58
C GLN A 14 15.44 5.60 -9.72
N ASP A 15 14.21 5.33 -10.15
CA ASP A 15 12.97 5.87 -9.58
C ASP A 15 12.33 4.93 -8.55
N PHE A 16 12.85 3.71 -8.42
CA PHE A 16 12.52 2.76 -7.36
C PHE A 16 13.65 1.76 -7.06
N TYR A 17 13.63 1.17 -5.87
CA TYR A 17 14.45 0.02 -5.48
C TYR A 17 13.59 -1.22 -5.23
N LYS A 18 14.18 -2.41 -5.45
CA LYS A 18 13.58 -3.69 -5.08
C LYS A 18 14.38 -4.34 -3.96
N LEU A 19 13.71 -4.69 -2.87
CA LEU A 19 14.29 -5.42 -1.74
C LEU A 19 13.80 -6.86 -1.75
N PHE A 20 14.72 -7.82 -1.81
CA PHE A 20 14.39 -9.24 -1.81
C PHE A 20 15.47 -10.06 -1.11
N TYR A 21 15.14 -11.31 -0.79
CA TYR A 21 16.12 -12.26 -0.28
C TYR A 21 16.88 -12.90 -1.45
N ILE A 22 18.21 -12.98 -1.31
CA ILE A 22 19.13 -13.48 -2.35
C ILE A 22 18.82 -14.94 -2.74
N ASN A 23 18.31 -15.74 -1.80
CA ASN A 23 18.08 -17.17 -1.99
C ASN A 23 16.65 -17.49 -2.45
N THR A 24 15.95 -16.51 -3.02
CA THR A 24 14.56 -16.66 -3.48
C THR A 24 14.54 -16.99 -4.98
N PRO A 25 13.63 -17.85 -5.45
CA PRO A 25 13.47 -18.13 -6.89
C PRO A 25 13.09 -16.88 -7.68
N ILE A 26 13.61 -16.79 -8.91
CA ILE A 26 13.20 -15.79 -9.90
C ILE A 26 11.70 -15.91 -10.17
N ALA A 27 11.04 -14.75 -10.30
CA ALA A 27 9.62 -14.66 -10.63
C ALA A 27 9.43 -14.44 -12.13
N GLY A 28 8.84 -15.42 -12.82
CA GLY A 28 8.61 -15.35 -14.26
C GLY A 28 9.91 -15.20 -15.06
N GLU A 29 9.93 -14.26 -16.00
CA GLU A 29 11.09 -13.97 -16.87
C GLU A 29 11.92 -12.78 -16.40
N PHE A 30 11.58 -12.15 -15.27
CA PHE A 30 12.27 -10.95 -14.78
C PHE A 30 13.50 -11.29 -13.94
N GLU A 31 14.45 -10.35 -13.80
CA GLU A 31 15.70 -10.61 -13.08
C GLU A 31 15.53 -10.63 -11.54
N TRP A 32 14.40 -10.13 -11.03
CA TRP A 32 14.14 -10.09 -9.59
C TRP A 32 13.33 -11.30 -9.09
N PRO A 33 13.63 -11.80 -7.89
CA PRO A 33 12.92 -12.93 -7.30
C PRO A 33 11.71 -12.52 -6.46
N PHE A 34 10.73 -13.41 -6.27
CA PHE A 34 9.54 -13.18 -5.44
C PHE A 34 9.51 -14.07 -4.19
N PRO A 35 9.25 -13.54 -2.98
CA PRO A 35 8.71 -12.21 -2.69
C PRO A 35 9.76 -11.10 -2.61
N PHE A 36 9.33 -9.88 -2.93
CA PHE A 36 10.10 -8.65 -2.84
C PHE A 36 9.26 -7.48 -2.31
N VAL A 37 9.92 -6.38 -1.95
CA VAL A 37 9.31 -5.10 -1.59
C VAL A 37 9.82 -4.04 -2.56
N ASP A 38 8.90 -3.34 -3.21
CA ASP A 38 9.22 -2.16 -4.01
C ASP A 38 9.27 -0.90 -3.14
N MET A 39 10.29 -0.08 -3.36
CA MET A 39 10.47 1.23 -2.74
C MET A 39 10.48 2.29 -3.83
N PHE A 40 9.37 3.01 -3.98
CA PHE A 40 9.26 4.09 -4.97
C PHE A 40 9.69 5.43 -4.39
N PHE A 41 10.46 6.18 -5.15
CA PHE A 41 10.82 7.54 -4.78
C PHE A 41 9.76 8.53 -5.25
N TYR A 42 9.71 9.66 -4.54
CA TYR A 42 8.77 10.74 -4.82
C TYR A 42 9.46 12.10 -4.75
N GLU A 43 8.94 13.02 -5.54
CA GLU A 43 9.26 14.43 -5.46
C GLU A 43 8.09 15.22 -4.86
N GLN A 44 8.36 16.46 -4.47
CA GLN A 44 7.38 17.28 -3.80
C GLN A 44 7.54 18.78 -4.07
N ASP A 45 6.41 19.48 -4.09
CA ASP A 45 6.34 20.94 -4.03
C ASP A 45 5.78 21.40 -2.66
N LYS A 46 5.40 22.68 -2.52
CA LYS A 46 4.85 23.22 -1.26
C LYS A 46 3.60 22.48 -0.77
N SER A 47 2.79 21.95 -1.68
CA SER A 47 1.41 21.49 -1.42
C SER A 47 1.16 20.02 -1.76
N SER A 48 1.97 19.46 -2.65
CA SER A 48 1.74 18.16 -3.28
C SER A 48 3.03 17.34 -3.38
N LEU A 49 2.86 16.04 -3.61
CA LEU A 49 3.92 15.11 -3.95
C LEU A 49 3.47 14.19 -5.10
N TRP A 50 4.43 13.62 -5.81
CA TRP A 50 4.19 12.70 -6.94
C TRP A 50 5.32 11.67 -6.99
N SER A 51 5.02 10.45 -7.43
CA SER A 51 6.05 9.44 -7.66
C SER A 51 6.89 9.83 -8.88
N LEU A 52 8.19 9.49 -8.86
CA LEU A 52 9.07 9.67 -10.02
C LEU A 52 8.61 8.86 -11.24
N GLN A 53 7.95 7.71 -11.02
CA GLN A 53 7.37 6.88 -12.10
C GLN A 53 6.14 7.49 -12.76
N THR A 54 5.38 8.31 -12.02
CA THR A 54 4.11 8.89 -12.48
C THR A 54 4.04 10.36 -12.08
N PRO A 55 4.89 11.23 -12.65
CA PRO A 55 5.04 12.61 -12.19
C PRO A 55 3.78 13.47 -12.40
N ASP A 56 2.91 13.07 -13.32
CA ASP A 56 1.64 13.75 -13.60
C ASP A 56 0.57 13.52 -12.52
N ILE A 57 0.71 12.47 -11.68
CA ILE A 57 -0.26 12.13 -10.64
C ILE A 57 0.15 12.79 -9.32
N LYS A 58 -0.38 13.98 -9.07
CA LYS A 58 -0.10 14.76 -7.86
C LYS A 58 -1.06 14.45 -6.72
N ILE A 59 -0.51 14.09 -5.56
CA ILE A 59 -1.26 13.87 -4.32
C ILE A 59 -1.02 15.04 -3.37
N ARG A 60 -2.09 15.63 -2.84
CA ARG A 60 -1.98 16.71 -1.85
C ARG A 60 -1.35 16.21 -0.56
N LYS A 61 -0.31 16.89 -0.07
CA LYS A 61 0.42 16.58 1.17
C LYS A 61 -0.50 16.44 2.39
N ARG A 62 -1.55 17.26 2.49
CA ARG A 62 -2.54 17.20 3.58
C ARG A 62 -3.35 15.90 3.66
N HIS A 63 -3.30 15.06 2.62
CA HIS A 63 -3.91 13.73 2.63
C HIS A 63 -2.93 12.66 3.15
N ILE A 64 -1.63 12.96 3.13
CA ILE A 64 -0.57 12.04 3.54
C ILE A 64 -0.06 12.39 4.94
N PHE A 65 0.26 13.67 5.18
CA PHE A 65 0.86 14.14 6.42
C PHE A 65 -0.16 14.78 7.39
N PRO A 66 0.10 14.70 8.70
CA PRO A 66 1.13 13.87 9.35
C PRO A 66 0.84 12.38 9.13
N LEU A 67 1.90 11.56 9.08
CA LEU A 67 1.74 10.10 8.97
C LEU A 67 1.11 9.56 10.25
N ILE A 68 0.26 8.55 10.12
CA ILE A 68 -0.41 7.87 11.22
C ILE A 68 0.03 6.41 11.22
N LEU A 69 0.40 5.88 12.38
CA LEU A 69 0.75 4.47 12.51
C LEU A 69 -0.48 3.60 12.27
N ARG A 70 -0.35 2.62 11.38
CA ARG A 70 -1.39 1.61 11.11
C ARG A 70 -0.82 0.20 11.15
N PRO A 71 -1.62 -0.79 11.54
CA PRO A 71 -1.19 -2.18 11.57
C PRO A 71 -1.02 -2.75 10.15
N LEU A 72 0.08 -3.45 9.92
CA LEU A 72 0.32 -4.30 8.75
C LEU A 72 0.87 -5.64 9.25
N GLY A 73 -0.02 -6.64 9.37
CA GLY A 73 0.31 -7.90 10.02
C GLY A 73 0.69 -7.66 11.49
N GLN A 74 1.91 -8.03 11.87
CA GLN A 74 2.45 -7.84 13.24
C GLN A 74 3.18 -6.50 13.42
N LEU A 75 3.32 -5.70 12.38
CA LEU A 75 4.06 -4.44 12.39
C LEU A 75 3.11 -3.24 12.49
N TRP A 76 3.61 -2.15 13.08
CA TRP A 76 2.97 -0.84 13.02
C TRP A 76 3.83 0.09 12.19
N LEU A 77 3.31 0.53 11.04
CA LEU A 77 4.07 1.29 10.07
C LEU A 77 3.42 2.66 9.82
N PRO A 78 4.22 3.71 9.53
CA PRO A 78 3.69 5.00 9.12
C PRO A 78 2.89 4.88 7.81
N ALA A 79 1.66 5.37 7.82
CA ALA A 79 0.77 5.37 6.67
C ALA A 79 0.15 6.76 6.44
N PRO A 80 -0.27 7.10 5.20
CA PRO A 80 -0.96 8.35 4.88
C PRO A 80 -2.14 8.65 5.81
N LYS A 81 -2.31 9.89 6.28
CA LYS A 81 -3.43 10.27 7.16
C LYS A 81 -4.80 9.88 6.61
N ARG A 82 -5.01 10.04 5.30
CA ARG A 82 -6.31 9.87 4.61
C ARG A 82 -6.15 9.00 3.35
N PRO A 83 -5.91 7.69 3.49
CA PRO A 83 -5.60 6.81 2.36
C PRO A 83 -6.75 6.75 1.33
N LYS A 84 -8.01 6.84 1.77
CA LYS A 84 -9.19 6.92 0.88
C LYS A 84 -9.07 7.99 -0.21
N ARG A 85 -8.43 9.13 0.11
CA ARG A 85 -8.30 10.28 -0.80
C ARG A 85 -7.26 10.05 -1.90
N MET A 86 -6.59 8.90 -1.91
CA MET A 86 -5.58 8.53 -2.89
C MET A 86 -6.13 7.61 -3.99
N PHE A 87 -7.35 7.08 -3.81
CA PHE A 87 -8.00 6.20 -4.79
C PHE A 87 -9.01 6.95 -5.64
N GLN A 88 -9.17 6.53 -6.89
CA GLN A 88 -10.20 7.04 -7.82
C GLN A 88 -11.56 6.34 -7.65
N PHE A 89 -11.58 5.22 -6.92
CA PHE A 89 -12.77 4.46 -6.54
C PHE A 89 -12.93 4.51 -5.01
N ASP A 90 -14.02 3.94 -4.47
CA ASP A 90 -14.19 3.80 -3.03
C ASP A 90 -13.59 2.48 -2.54
N PRO A 91 -12.39 2.47 -1.93
CA PRO A 91 -11.72 1.24 -1.48
C PRO A 91 -12.40 0.59 -0.26
N PHE A 92 -13.45 1.21 0.29
CA PHE A 92 -14.25 0.62 1.37
C PHE A 92 -15.51 -0.08 0.87
N ASP A 93 -15.89 0.11 -0.40
CA ASP A 93 -17.08 -0.49 -1.02
C ASP A 93 -16.68 -1.47 -2.12
N GLU A 94 -15.66 -1.14 -2.92
CA GLU A 94 -15.16 -1.95 -4.02
C GLU A 94 -13.79 -2.55 -3.70
N CYS A 95 -13.74 -3.88 -3.67
CA CYS A 95 -12.52 -4.64 -3.44
C CYS A 95 -12.06 -5.20 -4.78
N ARG A 96 -10.86 -4.79 -5.20
CA ARG A 96 -10.29 -5.10 -6.52
C ARG A 96 -9.04 -5.95 -6.37
N SER A 97 -8.91 -7.02 -7.14
CA SER A 97 -7.63 -7.72 -7.29
C SER A 97 -6.65 -6.87 -8.08
N HIS A 98 -5.35 -7.13 -7.94
CA HIS A 98 -4.35 -6.51 -8.81
C HIS A 98 -4.38 -7.16 -10.20
N PHE A 99 -4.23 -6.35 -11.25
CA PHE A 99 -4.09 -6.83 -12.63
C PHE A 99 -2.74 -7.54 -12.89
N TRP A 100 -1.73 -7.30 -12.05
CA TRP A 100 -0.41 -7.89 -12.17
C TRP A 100 -0.15 -8.90 -11.06
N ASN A 101 0.23 -10.13 -11.43
CA ASN A 101 0.57 -11.19 -10.50
C ASN A 101 2.09 -11.22 -10.28
N HIS A 102 2.58 -10.54 -9.24
CA HIS A 102 4.01 -10.48 -8.91
C HIS A 102 4.65 -11.84 -8.55
N ARG A 103 3.87 -12.89 -8.24
CA ARG A 103 4.44 -14.22 -8.00
C ARG A 103 4.99 -14.83 -9.28
N ASN A 104 4.28 -14.63 -10.39
CA ASN A 104 4.61 -15.20 -11.69
C ASN A 104 5.12 -14.14 -12.67
N GLU A 105 5.08 -12.87 -12.27
CA GLU A 105 5.33 -11.68 -13.09
C GLU A 105 4.57 -11.73 -14.42
N SER A 106 3.25 -11.88 -14.32
CA SER A 106 2.35 -11.96 -15.47
C SER A 106 1.08 -11.17 -15.25
N GLU A 107 0.45 -10.73 -16.34
CA GLU A 107 -0.89 -10.16 -16.30
C GLU A 107 -1.93 -11.21 -15.84
N GLN A 108 -2.98 -10.74 -15.20
CA GLN A 108 -4.17 -11.49 -14.86
C GLN A 108 -5.40 -10.58 -14.94
N GLU A 109 -6.58 -11.16 -15.08
CA GLU A 109 -7.82 -10.38 -15.09
C GLU A 109 -8.06 -9.74 -13.71
N GLU A 110 -8.35 -8.43 -13.70
CA GLU A 110 -8.81 -7.73 -12.51
C GLU A 110 -10.25 -8.16 -12.20
N VAL A 111 -10.49 -8.58 -10.97
CA VAL A 111 -11.79 -8.96 -10.45
C VAL A 111 -12.20 -7.92 -9.41
N THR A 112 -13.37 -7.32 -9.59
CA THR A 112 -13.97 -6.39 -8.64
C THR A 112 -15.19 -7.02 -7.99
N VAL A 113 -15.25 -6.99 -6.67
CA VAL A 113 -16.39 -7.43 -5.87
C VAL A 113 -16.76 -6.36 -4.84
N LYS A 114 -17.96 -6.47 -4.26
CA LYS A 114 -18.31 -5.68 -3.08
C LYS A 114 -17.48 -6.15 -1.89
N CYS A 115 -16.84 -5.21 -1.18
CA CYS A 115 -16.03 -5.52 -0.01
C CYS A 115 -16.82 -6.23 1.10
N ASP A 116 -18.14 -5.99 1.19
CA ASP A 116 -19.03 -6.69 2.12
C ASP A 116 -18.97 -8.22 1.98
N LEU A 117 -18.75 -8.74 0.77
CA LEU A 117 -18.63 -10.19 0.51
C LEU A 117 -17.35 -10.79 1.10
N LEU A 118 -16.38 -9.95 1.50
CA LEU A 118 -15.07 -10.36 1.99
C LEU A 118 -14.88 -10.08 3.49
N LYS A 119 -15.82 -9.38 4.14
CA LYS A 119 -15.70 -8.92 5.55
C LYS A 119 -15.59 -10.05 6.58
N ASP A 120 -16.09 -11.23 6.24
CA ASP A 120 -16.02 -12.41 7.11
C ASP A 120 -14.72 -13.22 6.93
N ILE A 121 -13.92 -12.89 5.91
CA ILE A 121 -12.70 -13.61 5.54
C ILE A 121 -11.46 -12.77 5.88
N TYR A 122 -11.50 -11.47 5.61
CA TYR A 122 -10.38 -10.55 5.79
C TYR A 122 -10.69 -9.46 6.80
N PRO A 123 -9.69 -8.91 7.51
CA PRO A 123 -9.87 -7.73 8.31
C PRO A 123 -10.18 -6.49 7.46
N PHE A 124 -11.22 -5.74 7.82
CA PHE A 124 -11.61 -4.48 7.18
C PHE A 124 -11.57 -3.31 8.15
N VAL A 125 -11.21 -2.14 7.63
CA VAL A 125 -11.29 -0.90 8.38
C VAL A 125 -12.70 -0.31 8.26
N GLU A 126 -13.33 -0.08 9.40
CA GLU A 126 -14.57 0.69 9.50
C GLU A 126 -14.27 2.06 10.10
N GLN A 127 -14.72 3.12 9.44
CA GLN A 127 -14.57 4.48 9.92
C GLN A 127 -15.88 4.99 10.53
N THR A 128 -15.83 5.40 11.79
CA THR A 128 -16.92 6.15 12.44
C THR A 128 -16.48 7.60 12.64
N LYS A 129 -17.42 8.54 12.48
CA LYS A 129 -17.16 9.97 12.67
C LYS A 129 -18.04 10.52 13.77
N ASN A 130 -17.42 11.17 14.73
CA ASN A 130 -18.09 11.98 15.74
C ASN A 130 -17.84 13.47 15.42
N GLU A 131 -18.47 14.38 16.18
CA GLU A 131 -18.37 15.83 15.94
C GLU A 131 -16.93 16.36 15.99
N THR A 132 -16.05 15.69 16.73
CA THR A 132 -14.66 16.13 16.97
C THR A 132 -13.60 15.23 16.32
N ASN A 133 -13.83 13.91 16.27
CA ASN A 133 -12.81 12.93 15.87
C ASN A 133 -13.35 11.93 14.84
N SER A 134 -12.45 11.34 14.05
CA SER A 134 -12.75 10.14 13.26
C SER A 134 -12.02 8.94 13.86
N VAL A 135 -12.72 7.82 14.05
CA VAL A 135 -12.14 6.58 14.57
C VAL A 135 -12.13 5.55 13.45
N GLU A 136 -10.99 4.89 13.26
CA GLU A 136 -10.80 3.78 12.33
C GLU A 136 -10.61 2.49 13.14
N ASP A 137 -11.57 1.56 13.04
CA ASP A 137 -11.47 0.23 13.66
C ASP A 137 -11.15 -0.82 12.61
N LEU A 138 -10.06 -1.55 12.79
CA LEU A 138 -9.77 -2.76 12.02
C LEU A 138 -10.56 -3.92 12.64
N LYS A 139 -11.49 -4.50 11.89
CA LYS A 139 -12.39 -5.56 12.36
C LYS A 139 -12.34 -6.80 11.48
N ILE A 140 -12.52 -7.97 12.09
CA ILE A 140 -12.84 -9.23 11.39
C ILE A 140 -13.98 -9.92 12.16
N ASN A 141 -15.02 -10.39 11.46
CA ASN A 141 -16.21 -10.99 12.10
C ASN A 141 -16.77 -10.14 13.25
N ASN A 142 -16.92 -8.83 13.02
CA ASN A 142 -17.32 -7.80 14.01
C ASN A 142 -16.42 -7.66 15.26
N THR A 143 -15.30 -8.38 15.34
CA THR A 143 -14.34 -8.26 16.43
C THR A 143 -13.30 -7.21 16.08
N ILE A 144 -13.13 -6.21 16.96
CA ILE A 144 -12.10 -5.19 16.81
C ILE A 144 -10.73 -5.79 17.11
N ILE A 145 -9.82 -5.71 16.14
CA ILE A 145 -8.41 -6.11 16.27
C ILE A 145 -7.58 -4.90 16.74
N HIS A 146 -7.76 -3.75 16.09
CA HIS A 146 -7.02 -2.52 16.36
C HIS A 146 -7.92 -1.29 16.15
N THR A 147 -7.64 -0.23 16.89
CA THR A 147 -8.32 1.07 16.76
C THR A 147 -7.29 2.17 16.55
N VAL A 148 -7.56 3.07 15.60
CA VAL A 148 -6.77 4.27 15.32
C VAL A 148 -7.67 5.49 15.46
N ILE A 149 -7.26 6.45 16.29
CA ILE A 149 -7.98 7.71 16.47
C ILE A 149 -7.33 8.78 15.58
N LEU A 150 -8.14 9.39 14.72
CA LEU A 150 -7.74 10.49 13.86
C LEU A 150 -8.22 11.81 14.47
N GLU A 151 -7.26 12.62 14.88
CA GLU A 151 -7.42 14.02 15.29
C GLU A 151 -7.35 14.98 14.09
#